data_AF-A0A200J7Q7-F1
#
_entry.id   AF-A0A200J7Q7-F1
#
_cell.length_a   1.000
_cell.length_b   1.000
_cell.length_c   1.000
_cell.angle_alpha   90.00
_cell.angle_beta   90.00
_cell.angle_gamma   90.00
#
_symmetry.space_group_name_H-M   'P 1'
#
loop_
_entity.id
_entity.type
_entity.pdbx_description
1 polymer ?
#
loop_
_entity_poly.entity_id
_entity_poly.type
_entity_poly.pdbx_seq_one_letter_code
_entity_poly.pdbx_strand_id
1 'polypeptide(L)'
;MHVYDESHVIRYQVVWLCFDKFYYLHVNRPSYFEVWRLKKDVESNRPTSPTPNKRRHAYKVDDIQFINGLWQIRCNSLAPAGFDWTDNDINATDVDMIDSATGAMLADQETIRPGMYFAFNESRVADTGEVVKDHGYDYHKFNFASPTGAVWLVRGSKQQLVYG
;
A
#
# COMPACT_ATOMS: atom_id res chain seq x y z
N MET A 1 19.71 43.56 -37.41
CA MET A 1 19.07 42.24 -37.57
C MET A 1 19.11 41.58 -36.21
N HIS A 2 17.97 41.49 -35.54
CA HIS A 2 17.83 40.82 -34.25
C HIS A 2 17.98 39.32 -34.43
N VAL A 3 18.82 38.68 -33.62
CA VAL A 3 18.57 37.34 -33.06
C VAL A 3 19.20 37.32 -31.67
N TYR A 4 18.37 37.21 -30.64
CA TYR A 4 18.77 36.88 -29.28
C TYR A 4 18.78 35.36 -29.14
N ASP A 5 19.79 34.80 -28.46
CA ASP A 5 19.63 33.52 -27.75
C ASP A 5 20.45 33.59 -26.44
N GLU A 6 19.70 33.67 -25.33
CA GLU A 6 20.18 33.58 -23.96
C GLU A 6 19.91 32.16 -23.45
N SER A 7 20.92 31.29 -23.52
CA SER A 7 20.87 29.97 -22.87
C SER A 7 21.51 30.02 -21.47
N HIS A 8 20.74 30.57 -20.53
CA HIS A 8 20.59 30.19 -19.13
C HIS A 8 21.74 29.40 -18.46
N VAL A 9 22.57 30.12 -17.71
CA VAL A 9 23.47 29.57 -16.68
C VAL A 9 22.65 29.18 -15.45
N ILE A 10 22.39 27.89 -15.25
CA ILE A 10 21.74 27.41 -14.02
C ILE A 10 22.79 27.31 -12.91
N ARG A 11 22.74 28.25 -11.96
CA ARG A 11 23.48 28.20 -10.70
C ARG A 11 22.77 27.21 -9.76
N TYR A 12 23.39 26.08 -9.46
CA TYR A 12 22.88 25.16 -8.45
C TYR A 12 23.19 25.70 -7.05
N GLN A 13 22.15 26.13 -6.31
CA GLN A 13 22.24 26.34 -4.87
C GLN A 13 21.99 25.01 -4.15
N VAL A 14 22.95 24.59 -3.31
CA VAL A 14 22.82 23.42 -2.43
C VAL A 14 22.11 23.88 -1.15
N VAL A 15 20.90 23.37 -0.91
CA VAL A 15 20.18 23.57 0.35
C VAL A 15 20.29 22.29 1.17
N TRP A 16 20.88 22.39 2.37
CA TRP A 16 20.87 21.34 3.37
C TRP A 16 19.54 21.40 4.12
N LEU A 17 18.79 20.29 4.23
CA LEU A 17 17.64 20.20 5.13
C LEU A 17 17.84 19.10 6.17
N CYS A 18 17.82 19.56 7.42
CA CYS A 18 17.76 18.81 8.66
C CYS A 18 16.35 18.21 8.86
N PHE A 19 16.26 17.09 9.59
CA PHE A 19 15.04 16.32 9.86
C PHE A 19 14.04 17.10 10.74
N ASP A 20 12.81 17.33 10.27
CA ASP A 20 11.53 17.05 10.98
C ASP A 20 10.28 17.69 10.30
N LYS A 21 9.20 16.89 10.22
CA LYS A 21 7.77 17.24 9.95
C LYS A 21 7.29 17.52 8.51
N PHE A 22 6.09 16.99 8.23
CA PHE A 22 5.36 16.96 6.95
C PHE A 22 4.56 18.26 6.65
N TYR A 23 4.38 18.61 5.35
CA TYR A 23 3.12 18.90 4.60
C TYR A 23 3.43 19.68 3.27
N TYR A 24 2.58 19.47 2.26
CA TYR A 24 2.84 19.53 0.80
C TYR A 24 2.64 20.88 0.10
N LEU A 25 3.31 21.08 -1.05
CA LEU A 25 2.79 21.84 -2.21
C LEU A 25 3.18 21.14 -3.52
N HIS A 26 2.17 20.74 -4.29
CA HIS A 26 2.30 20.23 -5.65
C HIS A 26 2.72 21.37 -6.60
N VAL A 27 3.98 21.37 -7.07
CA VAL A 27 4.33 21.89 -8.40
C VAL A 27 5.55 21.11 -8.92
N ASN A 28 5.42 20.55 -10.13
CA ASN A 28 6.44 19.84 -10.91
C ASN A 28 6.90 18.48 -10.38
N ARG A 29 6.33 17.40 -10.94
CA ARG A 29 6.91 16.06 -10.90
C ARG A 29 8.10 16.06 -11.88
N PRO A 30 9.37 16.01 -11.46
CA PRO A 30 10.40 15.53 -12.37
C PRO A 30 10.14 14.04 -12.55
N SER A 31 9.89 13.60 -13.78
CA SER A 31 9.62 12.20 -14.11
C SER A 31 10.85 11.28 -13.91
N TYR A 32 11.99 11.82 -13.49
CA TYR A 32 13.22 11.08 -13.23
C TYR A 32 14.23 11.92 -12.44
N PHE A 33 14.86 11.35 -11.41
CA PHE A 33 16.09 11.88 -10.81
C PHE A 33 17.02 10.72 -10.43
N GLU A 34 18.27 10.75 -10.93
CA GLU A 34 19.33 9.82 -10.51
C GLU A 34 20.10 10.40 -9.33
N VAL A 35 20.22 9.63 -8.25
CA VAL A 35 21.08 9.97 -7.10
C VAL A 35 22.37 9.16 -7.20
N TRP A 36 23.48 9.82 -7.53
CA TRP A 36 24.80 9.20 -7.48
C TRP A 36 25.35 9.27 -6.05
N ARG A 37 25.34 8.14 -5.33
CA ARG A 37 26.01 8.01 -4.02
C ARG A 37 27.42 7.46 -4.26
N LEU A 38 28.45 8.31 -4.12
CA LEU A 38 29.85 7.86 -4.14
C LEU A 38 30.09 6.98 -2.90
N LYS A 39 30.15 5.66 -3.07
CA LYS A 39 30.57 4.74 -2.02
C LYS A 39 32.09 4.59 -2.11
N LYS A 40 32.80 4.85 -1.01
CA LYS A 40 34.14 4.31 -0.82
C LYS A 40 34.02 2.79 -0.85
N ASP A 41 34.77 2.16 -1.75
CA ASP A 41 34.81 0.70 -1.88
C ASP A 41 35.49 0.08 -0.66
N VAL A 42 34.85 -0.92 -0.04
CA VAL A 42 35.49 -2.20 0.35
C VAL A 42 34.40 -3.29 0.43
N GLU A 43 34.74 -4.40 -0.22
CA GLU A 43 34.17 -5.76 -0.24
C GLU A 43 32.96 -6.10 -1.13
N SER A 44 33.24 -7.05 -2.02
CA SER A 44 32.42 -7.64 -3.07
C SER A 44 30.98 -7.95 -2.66
N ASN A 45 30.01 -7.27 -3.28
CA ASN A 45 28.65 -7.79 -3.37
C ASN A 45 28.15 -7.62 -4.81
N ARG A 46 28.08 -8.75 -5.52
CA ARG A 46 27.45 -8.92 -6.83
C ARG A 46 26.13 -8.13 -6.86
N PRO A 47 25.83 -7.36 -7.92
CA PRO A 47 24.57 -6.63 -7.99
C PRO A 47 23.42 -7.64 -7.98
N THR A 48 22.71 -7.73 -6.86
CA THR A 48 21.39 -8.33 -6.85
C THR A 48 20.53 -7.47 -7.75
N SER A 49 20.12 -8.02 -8.89
CA SER A 49 19.06 -7.46 -9.73
C SER A 49 17.92 -6.97 -8.84
N PRO A 50 17.31 -5.80 -9.10
CA PRO A 50 16.16 -5.34 -8.34
C PRO A 50 15.14 -6.48 -8.32
N THR A 51 14.80 -6.95 -7.11
CA THR A 51 13.74 -7.93 -6.94
C THR A 51 12.52 -7.35 -7.66
N PRO A 52 11.88 -8.08 -8.60
CA PRO A 52 10.64 -7.63 -9.20
C PRO A 52 9.73 -7.22 -8.04
N ASN A 53 9.21 -5.99 -8.06
CA ASN A 53 8.33 -5.50 -7.02
C ASN A 53 7.20 -6.53 -6.89
N LYS A 54 7.17 -7.33 -5.80
CA LYS A 54 6.31 -8.53 -5.72
C LYS A 54 4.88 -8.03 -5.89
N ARG A 55 4.16 -8.58 -6.87
CA ARG A 55 2.79 -8.17 -7.14
C ARG A 55 1.92 -8.44 -5.92
N ARG A 56 1.15 -7.44 -5.48
CA ARG A 56 0.21 -7.59 -4.37
C ARG A 56 -0.95 -8.49 -4.75
N HIS A 57 -1.43 -9.28 -3.79
CA HIS A 57 -2.52 -10.21 -4.00
C HIS A 57 -3.85 -9.46 -4.15
N ALA A 58 -4.65 -9.91 -5.12
CA ALA A 58 -5.95 -9.32 -5.40
C ALA A 58 -7.05 -10.07 -4.65
N TYR A 59 -7.68 -9.40 -3.69
CA TYR A 59 -8.83 -9.87 -2.94
C TYR A 59 -10.10 -9.32 -3.54
N LYS A 60 -11.16 -10.14 -3.58
CA LYS A 60 -12.45 -9.72 -4.10
C LYS A 60 -13.26 -9.03 -3.00
N VAL A 61 -13.92 -7.94 -3.36
CA VAL A 61 -15.01 -7.34 -2.57
C VAL A 61 -16.24 -8.21 -2.76
N ASP A 62 -16.63 -8.98 -1.75
CA ASP A 62 -17.83 -9.82 -1.82
C ASP A 62 -19.09 -9.08 -1.34
N ASP A 63 -18.93 -8.20 -0.34
CA ASP A 63 -19.98 -7.29 0.12
C ASP A 63 -19.34 -5.98 0.62
N ILE A 64 -20.12 -4.91 0.66
CA ILE A 64 -19.70 -3.60 1.18
C ILE A 64 -20.84 -2.91 1.91
N GLN A 65 -20.55 -2.38 3.10
CA GLN A 65 -21.51 -1.63 3.90
C GLN A 65 -20.91 -0.33 4.43
N PHE A 66 -21.78 0.65 4.66
CA PHE A 66 -21.38 1.91 5.29
C PHE A 66 -21.81 1.90 6.76
N ILE A 67 -20.86 1.70 7.66
CA ILE A 67 -21.08 1.52 9.09
C ILE A 67 -20.18 2.49 9.85
N ASN A 68 -20.74 3.22 10.81
CA ASN A 68 -20.01 4.19 11.65
C ASN A 68 -19.19 5.24 10.86
N GLY A 69 -19.67 5.63 9.67
CA GLY A 69 -19.00 6.62 8.82
C GLY A 69 -17.87 6.06 7.94
N LEU A 70 -17.67 4.74 7.94
CA LEU A 70 -16.62 4.06 7.20
C LEU A 70 -17.24 3.08 6.20
N TRP A 71 -16.66 3.04 5.00
CA TRP A 71 -16.95 1.98 4.04
C TRP A 71 -16.17 0.73 4.44
N GLN A 72 -16.89 -0.31 4.81
CA GLN A 72 -16.35 -1.57 5.27
C GLN A 72 -16.57 -2.66 4.22
N ILE A 73 -15.52 -3.40 3.91
CA ILE A 73 -15.48 -4.46 2.90
C ILE A 73 -15.53 -5.81 3.60
N ARG A 74 -16.37 -6.69 3.08
CA ARG A 74 -16.34 -8.12 3.38
C ARG A 74 -15.60 -8.86 2.26
N CYS A 75 -14.68 -9.73 2.64
CA CYS A 75 -14.00 -10.66 1.75
C CYS A 75 -14.13 -12.09 2.27
N ASN A 76 -14.92 -12.93 1.58
CA ASN A 76 -15.19 -14.29 2.04
C ASN A 76 -13.94 -15.18 2.02
N SER A 77 -12.93 -14.85 1.22
CA SER A 77 -11.65 -15.57 1.20
C SER A 77 -10.75 -15.31 2.42
N LEU A 78 -11.07 -14.27 3.19
CA LEU A 78 -10.35 -13.85 4.40
C LEU A 78 -11.16 -14.09 5.67
N ALA A 79 -12.49 -14.21 5.56
CA ALA A 79 -13.37 -14.58 6.65
C ALA A 79 -14.47 -15.53 6.12
N PRO A 80 -14.12 -16.80 5.84
CA PRO A 80 -15.01 -17.77 5.21
C PRO A 80 -16.18 -18.22 6.08
N ALA A 81 -16.07 -18.10 7.41
CA ALA A 81 -17.10 -18.48 8.37
C ALA A 81 -17.04 -17.57 9.61
N GLY A 82 -18.17 -17.31 10.26
CA GLY A 82 -18.19 -16.49 11.48
C GLY A 82 -17.87 -15.01 11.28
N PHE A 83 -18.03 -14.48 10.06
CA PHE A 83 -17.77 -13.06 9.76
C PHE A 83 -18.64 -12.12 10.59
N ASP A 84 -18.00 -11.15 11.25
CA ASP A 84 -18.62 -10.00 11.91
C ASP A 84 -18.05 -8.67 11.37
N TRP A 85 -18.91 -7.66 11.26
CA TRP A 85 -18.54 -6.31 10.80
C TRP A 85 -17.75 -5.48 11.82
N THR A 86 -17.55 -5.98 13.04
CA THR A 86 -16.70 -5.34 14.05
C THR A 86 -15.29 -5.92 14.09
N ASP A 87 -15.15 -7.20 13.73
CA ASP A 87 -13.93 -7.96 13.99
C ASP A 87 -13.22 -8.40 12.70
N ASN A 88 -13.95 -8.53 11.59
CA ASN A 88 -13.42 -9.04 10.32
C ASN A 88 -13.55 -8.04 9.17
N ASP A 89 -14.12 -6.87 9.42
CA ASP A 89 -14.32 -5.86 8.40
C ASP A 89 -12.99 -5.27 7.93
N ILE A 90 -12.94 -4.90 6.65
CA ILE A 90 -11.79 -4.23 6.07
C ILE A 90 -12.22 -2.84 5.65
N ASN A 91 -11.70 -1.81 6.31
CA ASN A 91 -11.98 -0.45 5.90
C ASN A 91 -11.41 -0.19 4.50
N ALA A 92 -12.25 0.33 3.61
CA ALA A 92 -11.91 0.74 2.26
C ALA A 92 -10.69 1.65 2.18
N THR A 93 -10.45 2.46 3.22
CA THR A 93 -9.31 3.39 3.26
C THR A 93 -7.97 2.70 3.56
N ASP A 94 -7.94 1.46 4.03
CA ASP A 94 -6.70 0.73 4.32
C ASP A 94 -6.17 -0.09 3.14
N VAL A 95 -6.96 -0.17 2.07
CA VAL A 95 -6.67 -0.98 0.89
C VAL A 95 -6.60 -0.10 -0.36
N ASP A 96 -5.92 -0.59 -1.37
CA ASP A 96 -5.94 0.02 -2.70
C ASP A 96 -6.83 -0.80 -3.62
N MET A 97 -7.76 -0.16 -4.30
CA MET A 97 -8.55 -0.80 -5.35
C MET A 97 -7.66 -1.02 -6.57
N ILE A 98 -7.68 -2.26 -7.09
CA ILE A 98 -6.78 -2.68 -8.15
C ILE A 98 -7.52 -3.42 -9.25
N ASP A 99 -6.93 -3.38 -10.45
CA ASP A 99 -7.27 -4.29 -11.53
C ASP A 99 -6.70 -5.69 -11.21
N SER A 100 -7.55 -6.71 -11.18
CA SER A 100 -7.15 -8.07 -10.79
C SER A 100 -6.34 -8.81 -11.86
N ALA A 101 -6.34 -8.36 -13.11
CA ALA A 101 -5.53 -8.96 -14.17
C ALA A 101 -4.08 -8.45 -14.11
N THR A 102 -3.91 -7.16 -13.88
CA THR A 102 -2.61 -6.45 -13.96
C THR A 102 -1.99 -6.15 -12.60
N GLY A 103 -2.81 -5.96 -11.56
CA GLY A 103 -2.36 -5.48 -10.24
C GLY A 103 -2.15 -3.97 -10.17
N ALA A 104 -2.50 -3.24 -11.22
CA ALA A 104 -2.43 -1.77 -11.24
C ALA A 104 -3.54 -1.17 -10.37
N MET A 105 -3.26 -0.04 -9.71
CA MET A 105 -4.28 0.72 -8.99
C MET A 105 -5.31 1.30 -9.96
N LEU A 106 -6.59 1.25 -9.58
CA LEU A 106 -7.66 1.90 -10.30
C LEU A 106 -7.58 3.42 -10.10
N ALA A 107 -8.00 4.19 -11.09
CA ALA A 107 -8.06 5.65 -10.97
C ALA A 107 -9.13 6.09 -9.95
N ASP A 108 -10.26 5.37 -9.91
CA ASP A 108 -11.31 5.55 -8.91
C ASP A 108 -11.05 4.62 -7.72
N GLN A 109 -10.85 5.22 -6.55
CA GLN A 109 -10.66 4.55 -5.27
C GLN A 109 -11.87 4.74 -4.34
N GLU A 110 -12.87 5.52 -4.75
CA GLU A 110 -14.00 5.92 -3.90
C GLU A 110 -15.26 5.13 -4.25
N THR A 111 -15.48 4.82 -5.53
CA THR A 111 -16.66 4.05 -5.96
C THR A 111 -16.40 2.55 -5.83
N ILE A 112 -16.65 2.02 -4.64
CA ILE A 112 -16.50 0.60 -4.37
C ILE A 112 -17.83 -0.13 -4.61
N ARG A 113 -17.75 -1.32 -5.23
CA ARG A 113 -18.88 -2.20 -5.52
C ARG A 113 -18.47 -3.66 -5.28
N PRO A 114 -19.41 -4.53 -4.88
CA PRO A 114 -19.19 -5.97 -4.93
C PRO A 114 -18.73 -6.43 -6.32
N GLY A 115 -17.78 -7.37 -6.35
CA GLY A 115 -17.14 -7.85 -7.58
C GLY A 115 -15.87 -7.11 -7.99
N MET A 116 -15.56 -5.95 -7.38
CA MET A 116 -14.27 -5.30 -7.53
C MET A 116 -13.17 -6.03 -6.77
N TYR A 117 -11.92 -5.62 -7.01
CA TYR A 117 -10.75 -6.19 -6.36
C TYR A 117 -9.93 -5.12 -5.65
N PHE A 118 -9.33 -5.51 -4.53
CA PHE A 118 -8.45 -4.68 -3.72
C PHE A 118 -7.18 -5.44 -3.36
N ALA A 119 -6.16 -4.69 -2.96
CA ALA A 119 -4.92 -5.22 -2.41
C ALA A 119 -4.56 -4.47 -1.12
N PHE A 120 -4.05 -5.20 -0.12
CA PHE A 120 -3.57 -4.57 1.09
C PHE A 120 -2.35 -3.70 0.83
N ASN A 121 -2.29 -2.54 1.48
CA ASN A 121 -1.10 -1.71 1.47
C ASN A 121 -0.14 -2.18 2.56
N GLU A 122 1.06 -2.60 2.17
CA GLU A 122 2.06 -3.11 3.12
C GLU A 122 2.40 -2.10 4.23
N SER A 123 2.37 -0.80 3.93
CA SER A 123 2.66 0.25 4.90
C SER A 123 1.56 0.47 5.94
N ARG A 124 0.34 -0.01 5.67
CA ARG A 124 -0.85 0.19 6.51
C ARG A 124 -1.26 -1.04 7.30
N VAL A 125 -0.52 -2.14 7.18
CA VAL A 125 -0.82 -3.39 7.87
C VAL A 125 0.34 -3.85 8.72
N ALA A 126 0.05 -4.22 9.96
CA ALA A 126 0.97 -4.86 10.88
C ALA A 126 0.38 -6.20 11.33
N ASP A 127 1.24 -7.22 11.39
CA ASP A 127 0.90 -8.51 11.96
C ASP A 127 1.18 -8.47 13.46
N THR A 128 0.23 -8.90 14.28
CA THR A 128 0.39 -8.93 15.74
C THR A 128 1.00 -10.25 16.24
N GLY A 129 0.98 -11.31 15.41
CA GLY A 129 1.32 -12.66 15.82
C GLY A 129 0.24 -13.36 16.65
N GLU A 130 -0.86 -12.69 16.99
CA GLU A 130 -2.00 -13.33 17.67
C GLU A 130 -2.80 -14.19 16.68
N VAL A 131 -3.13 -15.41 17.12
CA VAL A 131 -3.91 -16.39 16.34
C VAL A 131 -5.01 -16.97 17.20
N VAL A 132 -6.23 -17.04 16.65
CA VAL A 132 -7.38 -17.70 17.25
C VAL A 132 -7.94 -18.72 16.27
N LYS A 133 -8.25 -19.92 16.78
CA LYS A 133 -8.92 -20.94 15.99
C LYS A 133 -10.42 -20.80 16.15
N ASP A 134 -11.12 -20.51 15.06
CA ASP A 134 -12.57 -20.32 15.07
C ASP A 134 -13.21 -20.89 13.79
N HIS A 135 -14.37 -21.53 13.93
CA HIS A 135 -15.09 -22.21 12.84
C HIS A 135 -14.22 -23.12 11.93
N GLY A 136 -13.13 -23.69 12.47
CA GLY A 136 -12.20 -24.55 11.73
C GLY A 136 -11.08 -23.83 10.97
N TYR A 137 -10.97 -22.51 11.10
CA TYR A 137 -9.94 -21.67 10.49
C TYR A 137 -9.04 -21.04 11.54
N ASP A 138 -7.80 -20.74 11.14
CA ASP A 138 -6.84 -19.99 11.95
C ASP A 138 -6.93 -18.51 11.57
N TYR A 139 -7.57 -17.71 12.42
CA TYR A 139 -7.70 -16.27 12.29
C TYR A 139 -6.48 -15.60 12.89
N HIS A 140 -5.75 -14.84 12.07
CA HIS A 140 -4.65 -14.01 12.51
C HIS A 140 -5.13 -12.57 12.68
N LYS A 141 -4.67 -11.91 13.73
CA LYS A 141 -5.01 -10.52 14.00
C LYS A 141 -4.00 -9.57 13.36
N PHE A 142 -4.51 -8.68 12.53
CA PHE A 142 -3.78 -7.62 11.87
C PHE A 142 -4.21 -6.26 12.43
N ASN A 143 -3.25 -5.38 12.66
CA ASN A 143 -3.53 -3.99 13.01
C ASN A 143 -3.40 -3.13 11.76
N PHE A 144 -4.47 -2.41 11.46
CA PHE A 144 -4.53 -1.37 10.45
C PHE A 144 -4.38 0.01 11.08
N ALA A 145 -4.13 1.00 10.24
CA ALA A 145 -4.07 2.38 10.68
C ALA A 145 -5.43 2.84 11.24
N SER A 146 -5.41 3.87 12.10
CA SER A 146 -6.65 4.53 12.53
C SER A 146 -7.41 5.03 11.29
N PRO A 147 -8.74 4.83 11.20
CA PRO A 147 -9.68 4.51 12.30
C PRO A 147 -10.01 3.03 12.50
N THR A 148 -9.50 2.10 11.69
CA THR A 148 -9.95 0.70 11.64
C THR A 148 -9.48 -0.10 12.85
N GLY A 149 -8.19 -0.04 13.17
CA GLY A 149 -7.64 -0.80 14.29
C GLY A 149 -7.44 -2.28 13.97
N ALA A 150 -7.80 -3.16 14.90
CA ALA A 150 -7.50 -4.59 14.81
C ALA A 150 -8.57 -5.36 14.04
N VAL A 151 -8.15 -6.24 13.12
CA VAL A 151 -9.02 -7.06 12.28
C VAL A 151 -8.50 -8.50 12.24
N TRP A 152 -9.40 -9.47 12.33
CA TRP A 152 -9.12 -10.90 12.26
C TRP A 152 -9.34 -11.44 10.85
N LEU A 153 -8.30 -11.99 10.24
CA LEU A 153 -8.33 -12.51 8.86
C LEU A 153 -7.60 -13.86 8.76
N VAL A 154 -8.08 -14.72 7.87
CA VAL A 154 -7.49 -16.04 7.58
C VAL A 154 -6.30 -15.88 6.63
N ARG A 155 -5.16 -15.43 7.16
CA ARG A 155 -3.84 -15.46 6.49
C ARG A 155 -2.74 -15.63 7.53
N GLY A 156 -1.76 -16.49 7.27
CA GLY A 156 -0.76 -16.89 8.26
C GLY A 156 0.34 -15.87 8.54
N SER A 157 0.41 -14.78 7.78
CA SER A 157 1.39 -13.71 7.96
C SER A 157 1.02 -12.45 7.17
N LYS A 158 1.63 -11.31 7.53
CA LYS A 158 1.60 -10.09 6.70
C LYS A 158 2.04 -10.36 5.25
N GLN A 159 3.10 -11.14 5.04
CA GLN A 159 3.60 -11.42 3.69
C GLN A 159 2.59 -12.21 2.85
N GLN A 160 1.92 -13.20 3.44
CA GLN A 160 0.84 -13.94 2.79
C GLN A 160 -0.39 -13.06 2.54
N LEU A 161 -0.69 -12.14 3.47
CA LEU A 161 -1.80 -11.20 3.32
C LEU A 161 -1.55 -10.17 2.20
N VAL A 162 -0.34 -9.65 2.07
CA VAL A 162 -0.05 -8.62 1.07
C VAL A 162 0.21 -9.23 -0.31
N TYR A 163 0.84 -10.41 -0.39
CA TYR A 163 1.38 -10.91 -1.64
C TYR A 163 0.89 -12.30 -2.07
N GLY A 164 0.11 -12.99 -1.23
CA GLY A 164 -0.23 -14.39 -1.44
C GLY A 164 0.89 -15.32 -0.99
#